data_AF-A0A3D5X9K0-F1
#
_entry.id   AF-A0A3D5X9K0-F1
#
_cell.length_a   1.000
_cell.length_b   1.000
_cell.length_c   1.000
_cell.angle_alpha   90.00
_cell.angle_beta   90.00
_cell.angle_gamma   90.00
#
_symmetry.space_group_name_H-M   'P 1'
#
loop_
_entity.id
_entity.type
_entity.pdbx_description
1 polymer ?
#
loop_
_entity_poly.entity_id
_entity_poly.type
_entity_poly.pdbx_seq_one_letter_code
_entity_poly.pdbx_strand_id
1 'polypeptide(L)'
;MNTLKISKNRARDFLSEKLAQSIIQSELEDLISVLRYNALGGYERLDDFDLFENLVAALPELELVFLAETDEHSLYVAVKPEYKPEEDAVLIDMKKTIQIIV
;
A
#
# COMPACT_ATOMS: atom_id res chain seq x y z
N MET A 1 -8.82 13.86 14.13
CA MET A 1 -7.74 13.48 13.20
C MET A 1 -8.38 13.24 11.87
N ASN A 2 -7.88 13.88 10.81
CA ASN A 2 -8.38 13.62 9.47
C ASN A 2 -7.80 12.28 9.00
N THR A 3 -8.66 11.33 8.66
CA THR A 3 -8.26 10.04 8.12
C THR A 3 -8.52 9.99 6.63
N LEU A 4 -7.60 9.36 5.89
CA LEU A 4 -7.78 9.01 4.49
C LEU A 4 -8.16 7.54 4.41
N LYS A 5 -9.03 7.24 3.44
CA LYS A 5 -9.59 5.91 3.25
C LYS A 5 -8.95 5.23 2.05
N ILE A 6 -8.45 4.02 2.24
CA ILE A 6 -7.96 3.14 1.16
C ILE A 6 -8.85 1.89 1.14
N SER A 7 -9.37 1.52 -0.03
CA SER A 7 -10.13 0.27 -0.16
C SER A 7 -9.19 -0.94 -0.16
N LYS A 8 -9.47 -1.95 0.67
CA LYS A 8 -8.66 -3.17 0.76
C LYS A 8 -8.62 -3.93 -0.57
N ASN A 9 -9.75 -4.03 -1.26
CA ASN A 9 -9.81 -4.71 -2.56
C ASN A 9 -8.95 -3.98 -3.58
N ARG A 10 -9.08 -2.65 -3.67
CA ARG A 10 -8.25 -1.84 -4.58
C ARG A 10 -6.77 -1.91 -4.26
N ALA A 11 -6.40 -1.89 -2.99
CA ALA A 11 -5.02 -2.10 -2.57
C ALA A 11 -4.47 -3.45 -3.03
N ARG A 12 -5.26 -4.52 -2.87
CA ARG A 12 -4.88 -5.87 -3.33
C ARG A 12 -4.76 -5.94 -4.85
N ASP A 13 -5.70 -5.36 -5.58
CA ASP A 13 -5.68 -5.30 -7.04
C ASP A 13 -4.42 -4.57 -7.52
N PHE A 14 -4.17 -3.37 -6.99
CA PHE A 14 -2.99 -2.56 -7.31
C PHE A 14 -1.67 -3.30 -7.06
N LEU A 15 -1.53 -3.93 -5.89
CA LEU A 15 -0.33 -4.70 -5.55
C LEU A 15 -0.16 -5.91 -6.47
N SER A 16 -1.27 -6.58 -6.83
CA SER A 16 -1.27 -7.71 -7.76
C SER A 16 -0.85 -7.27 -9.17
N GLU A 17 -1.34 -6.12 -9.64
CA GLU A 17 -0.96 -5.54 -10.93
C GLU A 17 0.52 -5.14 -10.96
N LYS A 18 1.02 -4.47 -9.91
CA LYS A 18 2.45 -4.14 -9.73
C LYS A 18 3.33 -5.39 -9.75
N LEU A 19 2.92 -6.44 -9.04
CA LEU A 19 3.64 -7.71 -9.03
C LEU A 19 3.64 -8.37 -10.42
N ALA A 20 2.49 -8.39 -11.11
CA ALA A 20 2.38 -8.93 -12.45
C ALA A 20 3.27 -8.16 -13.45
N GLN A 21 3.29 -6.83 -13.39
CA GLN A 21 4.19 -6.01 -14.22
C GLN A 21 5.66 -6.31 -13.93
N SER A 22 6.04 -6.40 -12.65
CA SER A 22 7.40 -6.76 -12.24
C SER A 22 7.79 -8.12 -12.81
N ILE A 23 6.93 -9.13 -12.69
CA ILE A 23 7.14 -10.48 -13.25
C ILE A 23 7.32 -10.44 -14.77
N ILE A 24 6.49 -9.70 -15.51
CA ILE A 24 6.57 -9.60 -16.98
C ILE A 24 7.87 -8.94 -17.44
N GLN A 25 8.38 -7.98 -16.67
CA GLN A 25 9.58 -7.21 -17.00
C GLN A 25 10.87 -7.84 -16.45
N SER A 26 10.76 -8.85 -15.59
CA SER A 26 11.88 -9.49 -14.91
C SER A 26 12.58 -10.53 -15.78
N GLU A 27 13.90 -10.62 -15.63
CA GLU A 27 14.66 -11.76 -16.13
C GLU A 27 14.38 -13.02 -15.28
N LEU A 28 14.71 -14.21 -15.79
CA LEU A 28 14.37 -15.48 -15.15
C LEU A 28 14.92 -15.59 -13.70
N GLU A 29 16.09 -15.02 -13.42
CA GLU A 29 16.72 -15.04 -12.10
C GLU A 29 15.99 -14.14 -11.08
N ASP A 30 15.48 -12.99 -11.54
CA ASP A 30 14.66 -12.09 -10.73
C ASP A 30 13.30 -12.73 -10.43
N LEU A 31 12.73 -13.43 -11.42
CA LEU A 31 11.48 -14.18 -11.27
C LEU A 31 11.59 -15.26 -10.18
N ILE A 32 12.70 -16.00 -10.16
CA ILE A 32 12.97 -17.02 -9.13
C ILE A 32 13.07 -16.38 -7.75
N SER A 33 13.67 -15.20 -7.64
CA SER A 33 13.76 -14.47 -6.38
C SER A 33 12.38 -14.00 -5.92
N VAL A 34 11.59 -13.39 -6.81
CA VAL A 34 10.21 -12.96 -6.53
C VAL A 34 9.35 -14.15 -6.05
N LEU A 35 9.41 -15.30 -6.72
CA LEU A 35 8.65 -16.50 -6.37
C LEU A 35 9.14 -17.19 -5.08
N ARG A 36 10.42 -17.00 -4.73
CA ARG A 36 11.01 -17.58 -3.52
C ARG A 36 10.67 -16.77 -2.27
N TYR A 37 10.55 -15.45 -2.41
CA TYR A 37 10.32 -14.54 -1.29
C TYR A 37 8.88 -14.04 -1.16
N ASN A 38 8.06 -14.17 -2.21
CA ASN A 38 6.62 -13.90 -2.13
C ASN A 38 5.84 -15.21 -2.08
N ALA A 39 4.90 -15.31 -1.14
CA ALA A 39 3.98 -16.44 -1.12
C ALA A 39 3.14 -16.44 -2.40
N LEU A 40 3.16 -17.54 -3.15
CA LEU A 40 2.34 -17.82 -4.34
C LEU A 40 0.80 -17.77 -4.10
N GLY A 41 0.36 -17.36 -2.91
CA GLY A 41 -1.05 -17.22 -2.52
C GLY A 41 -1.65 -15.83 -2.76
N GLY A 42 -0.86 -14.86 -3.24
CA GLY A 42 -1.33 -13.51 -3.56
C GLY A 42 -1.69 -12.63 -2.35
N TYR A 43 -2.02 -11.37 -2.61
CA TYR A 43 -2.36 -10.37 -1.58
C TYR A 43 -3.73 -10.62 -0.91
N GLU A 44 -4.49 -11.62 -1.35
CA GLU A 44 -5.82 -11.95 -0.82
C GLU A 44 -5.80 -12.42 0.64
N ARG A 45 -4.71 -13.03 1.08
CA ARG A 45 -4.57 -13.57 2.45
C ARG A 45 -3.82 -12.66 3.40
N LEU A 46 -3.37 -11.48 2.94
CA LEU A 46 -2.73 -10.53 3.82
C LEU A 46 -3.75 -9.99 4.83
N ASP A 47 -3.31 -9.95 6.09
CA ASP A 47 -4.00 -9.17 7.10
C ASP A 47 -3.87 -7.67 6.79
N ASP A 48 -4.61 -6.84 7.52
CA ASP A 48 -4.70 -5.42 7.21
C ASP A 48 -3.38 -4.68 7.42
N PHE A 49 -2.57 -5.15 8.36
CA PHE A 49 -1.29 -4.54 8.68
C PHE A 49 -0.27 -4.89 7.59
N ASP A 50 -0.16 -6.17 7.24
CA ASP A 50 0.68 -6.64 6.15
C ASP A 50 0.28 -6.00 4.81
N LEU A 51 -1.02 -5.86 4.55
CA LEU A 51 -1.51 -5.18 3.36
C LEU A 51 -1.06 -3.71 3.32
N PHE A 52 -1.12 -3.02 4.44
CA PHE A 52 -0.63 -1.65 4.55
C PHE A 52 0.90 -1.56 4.37
N GLU A 53 1.67 -2.41 5.02
CA GLU A 53 3.13 -2.44 4.88
C GLU A 53 3.56 -2.73 3.44
N ASN A 54 2.86 -3.64 2.75
CA ASN A 54 3.12 -3.90 1.33
C ASN A 54 2.76 -2.69 0.44
N LEU A 55 1.70 -1.94 0.78
CA LEU A 55 1.39 -0.68 0.09
C LEU A 55 2.49 0.37 0.30
N VAL A 56 3.00 0.52 1.53
CA VAL A 56 4.10 1.44 1.84
C VAL A 56 5.37 1.05 1.08
N ALA A 57 5.69 -0.25 1.02
CA ALA A 57 6.82 -0.73 0.23
C ALA A 57 6.66 -0.46 -1.28
N ALA A 58 5.43 -0.51 -1.81
CA ALA A 58 5.14 -0.24 -3.21
C ALA A 58 5.04 1.26 -3.57
N LEU A 59 4.68 2.10 -2.58
CA LEU A 59 4.47 3.54 -2.66
C LEU A 59 5.13 4.21 -1.42
N PRO A 60 6.44 4.48 -1.47
CA PRO A 60 7.20 5.01 -0.33
C PRO A 60 6.66 6.33 0.23
N GLU A 61 5.89 7.09 -0.55
CA GLU A 61 5.23 8.31 -0.10
C GLU A 61 4.26 8.04 1.08
N LEU A 62 3.71 6.82 1.17
CA LEU A 62 2.85 6.41 2.28
C LEU A 62 3.62 6.26 3.61
N GLU A 63 4.95 6.34 3.65
CA GLU A 63 5.72 6.35 4.89
C GLU A 63 5.38 7.52 5.83
N LEU A 64 4.78 8.60 5.29
CA LEU A 64 4.35 9.76 6.06
C LEU A 64 3.05 9.52 6.86
N VAL A 65 2.33 8.45 6.54
CA VAL A 65 1.09 8.06 7.21
C VAL A 65 1.27 6.77 8.00
N PHE A 66 0.33 6.51 8.90
CA PHE A 66 0.24 5.25 9.63
C PHE A 66 -1.19 4.72 9.60
N LEU A 67 -1.33 3.41 9.76
CA LEU A 67 -2.62 2.75 9.87
C LEU A 67 -3.28 3.13 11.20
N ALA A 68 -4.33 3.93 11.14
CA ALA A 68 -5.04 4.44 12.32
C ALA A 68 -6.18 3.50 12.74
N GLU A 69 -6.93 2.98 11.78
CA GLU A 69 -8.07 2.10 12.00
C GLU A 69 -8.30 1.21 10.77
N THR A 70 -8.96 0.07 10.97
CA THR A 70 -9.40 -0.79 9.86
C THR A 70 -10.85 -1.21 10.07
N ASP A 71 -11.59 -1.33 8.97
CA ASP A 71 -12.91 -1.96 8.94
C ASP A 71 -12.90 -3.14 7.97
N GLU A 72 -14.04 -3.82 7.78
CA GLU A 72 -14.13 -4.97 6.88
C GLU A 72 -13.63 -4.71 5.44
N HIS A 73 -13.73 -3.47 4.95
CA HIS A 73 -13.49 -3.12 3.55
C HIS A 73 -12.35 -2.12 3.32
N SER A 74 -11.84 -1.50 4.38
CA SER A 74 -11.07 -0.26 4.29
C SER A 74 -9.94 -0.19 5.31
N LEU A 75 -8.85 0.42 4.88
CA LEU A 75 -7.75 0.88 5.71
C LEU A 75 -7.91 2.39 5.90
N TYR A 76 -7.96 2.84 7.15
CA TYR A 76 -7.97 4.26 7.48
C TYR A 76 -6.58 4.68 7.92
N VAL A 77 -5.99 5.59 7.16
CA VAL A 77 -4.62 6.08 7.39
C VAL A 77 -4.65 7.52 7.87
N ALA A 78 -3.77 7.86 8.81
CA ALA A 78 -3.62 9.20 9.35
C ALA A 78 -2.16 9.65 9.25
N VAL A 79 -1.92 10.96 9.21
CA VAL A 79 -0.58 11.53 9.18
C VAL A 79 0.15 11.21 10.49
N LYS A 80 1.40 10.73 10.41
CA LYS A 80 2.20 10.44 11.61
C LYS A 80 2.32 11.69 12.49
N PRO A 81 2.33 11.55 13.82
CA PRO A 81 2.41 12.69 14.74
C PRO A 81 3.62 13.61 14.50
N GLU A 82 4.71 13.06 13.96
CA GLU A 82 5.94 13.76 13.58
C GLU A 82 5.70 14.83 12.50
N TYR A 83 4.75 14.60 11.58
CA TYR A 83 4.42 15.51 10.47
C TYR A 83 3.16 16.34 10.71
N LYS A 84 2.67 16.37 11.96
CA LYS A 84 1.48 17.14 12.34
C LYS A 84 1.55 18.65 12.00
N PRO A 85 2.72 19.34 12.08
CA PRO A 85 2.82 20.74 11.66
C PRO A 85 2.49 20.97 10.18
N GLU A 86 2.61 19.94 9.35
CA GLU A 86 2.40 19.97 7.89
C GLU A 86 1.23 19.06 7.48
N GLU A 87 0.33 18.74 8.40
CA GLU A 87 -0.76 17.75 8.23
C GLU A 87 -1.57 18.00 6.95
N ASP A 88 -1.96 19.24 6.67
CA ASP A 88 -2.75 19.58 5.48
C ASP A 88 -2.00 19.34 4.17
N ALA A 89 -0.70 19.65 4.13
CA ALA A 89 0.14 19.44 2.94
C ALA A 89 0.33 17.94 2.68
N VAL A 90 0.65 17.18 3.73
CA VAL A 90 0.79 15.72 3.65
C VAL A 90 -0.53 15.10 3.21
N LEU A 91 -1.67 15.50 3.77
CA LEU A 91 -2.98 14.96 3.38
C LEU A 91 -3.31 15.20 1.90
N ILE A 92 -2.97 16.37 1.36
CA ILE A 92 -3.16 16.68 -0.07
C ILE A 92 -2.34 15.74 -0.94
N ASP A 93 -1.06 15.52 -0.60
CA ASP A 93 -0.19 14.67 -1.39
C ASP A 93 -0.57 13.18 -1.24
N MET A 94 -0.90 12.73 -0.03
CA MET A 94 -1.40 11.38 0.20
C MET A 94 -2.70 11.10 -0.55
N LYS A 95 -3.59 12.09 -0.65
CA LYS A 95 -4.82 11.94 -1.44
C LYS A 95 -4.53 11.71 -2.92
N LYS A 96 -3.51 12.37 -3.50
CA LYS A 96 -3.06 12.12 -4.87
C LYS A 96 -2.44 10.74 -5.00
N THR A 97 -1.61 10.33 -4.05
CA THR A 97 -0.98 9.00 -4.05
C THR A 97 -2.03 7.89 -3.97
N ILE A 98 -3.01 8.03 -3.06
CA ILE A 98 -4.11 7.06 -2.92
C ILE A 98 -4.98 7.02 -4.19
N GLN A 99 -5.15 8.13 -4.91
CA GLN A 99 -5.85 8.13 -6.20
C GLN A 99 -5.18 7.26 -7.26
N ILE A 100 -3.88 6.96 -7.16
CA ILE A 100 -3.20 6.03 -8.07
C ILE A 100 -3.64 4.58 -7.81
N ILE A 101 -4.12 4.29 -6.59
CA ILE A 101 -4.64 2.98 -6.18
C ILE A 101 -6.11 2.81 -6.64
N VAL A 102 -6.78 3.88 -7.11
CA VAL A 102 -8.21 3.91 -7.48
C VAL A 102 -8.48 3.41 -8.90
#